data_AF-W9NGK7-F1
#
_entry.id   AF-W9NGK7-F1
#
_cell.length_a   1.000
_cell.length_b   1.000
_cell.length_c   1.000
_cell.angle_alpha   90.00
_cell.angle_beta   90.00
_cell.angle_gamma   90.00
#
_symmetry.space_group_name_H-M   'P 1'
#
loop_
_entity.id
_entity.type
_entity.pdbx_description
1 polymer ?
#
loop_
_entity_poly.entity_id
_entity_poly.type
_entity_poly.pdbx_seq_one_letter_code
_entity_poly.pdbx_strand_id
1 'polypeptide(L)'
;MVEELDLIESQEPLPYTQSRILAAIGVCQSRQSALWKCGYNALSISANVRRQFDLLVEDDKIGSYDEDQGLEQLWVTWRFRETRRRTGLLFWLTSCWVALASGHYPSLYPETSKLKLPCHDELWDAESPRQWYKAAGTEYGAKTAFITEESSRPAAHEVTLQFWQKLALPYSSVSFTIVQKLVTQDGALNST
;
A
#
# COMPACT_ATOMS: atom_id res chain seq x y z
N MET A 1 -16.15 11.36 -3.26
CA MET A 1 -15.69 10.53 -2.12
C MET A 1 -16.66 9.42 -1.76
N VAL A 2 -17.96 9.69 -1.46
CA VAL A 2 -18.92 8.61 -1.11
C VAL A 2 -19.19 7.67 -2.31
N GLU A 3 -19.46 8.20 -3.50
CA GLU A 3 -19.69 7.37 -4.70
C GLU A 3 -18.45 6.59 -5.17
N GLU A 4 -17.23 7.09 -4.89
CA GLU A 4 -15.96 6.41 -5.24
C GLU A 4 -15.77 5.11 -4.45
N LEU A 5 -16.41 4.96 -3.29
CA LEU A 5 -16.15 3.89 -2.34
C LEU A 5 -17.20 2.76 -2.39
N ASP A 6 -18.27 2.95 -3.17
CA ASP A 6 -19.38 2.01 -3.33
C ASP A 6 -19.24 1.10 -4.56
N LEU A 7 -18.11 1.16 -5.28
CA LEU A 7 -17.83 0.33 -6.47
C LEU A 7 -17.75 -1.18 -6.19
N ILE A 8 -17.71 -1.59 -4.92
CA ILE A 8 -17.81 -2.99 -4.50
C ILE A 8 -18.91 -3.10 -3.44
N GLU A 9 -19.99 -3.81 -3.77
CA GLU A 9 -20.94 -4.32 -2.79
C GLU A 9 -20.21 -5.33 -1.87
N SER A 10 -19.66 -4.82 -0.75
CA SER A 10 -18.93 -5.60 0.24
C SER A 10 -19.55 -5.38 1.62
N GLN A 11 -19.54 -6.42 2.46
CA GLN A 11 -20.03 -6.31 3.84
C GLN A 11 -19.21 -5.33 4.70
N GLU A 12 -17.93 -5.09 4.36
CA GLU A 12 -17.06 -4.12 5.03
C GLU A 12 -16.51 -3.15 3.97
N PRO A 13 -16.88 -1.85 3.99
CA PRO A 13 -16.43 -0.90 2.98
C PRO A 13 -14.93 -0.57 3.14
N LEU A 14 -14.25 -0.23 2.04
CA LEU A 14 -12.80 0.03 2.02
C LEU A 14 -12.29 1.02 3.10
N PRO A 15 -12.99 2.13 3.43
CA PRO A 15 -12.58 3.04 4.51
C PRO A 15 -12.55 2.40 5.89
N TYR A 16 -13.43 1.41 6.13
CA TYR A 16 -13.42 0.66 7.36
C TYR A 16 -12.13 -0.17 7.47
N THR A 17 -11.69 -0.79 6.37
CA THR A 17 -10.40 -1.48 6.28
C THR A 17 -9.23 -0.53 6.57
N GLN A 18 -9.24 0.64 5.96
CA GLN A 18 -8.20 1.67 6.18
C GLN A 18 -8.14 2.09 7.65
N SER A 19 -9.29 2.40 8.26
CA SER A 19 -9.35 2.81 9.66
C SER A 19 -8.89 1.71 10.61
N ARG A 20 -9.21 0.44 10.32
CA ARG A 20 -8.71 -0.72 11.08
C ARG A 20 -7.20 -0.87 11.01
N ILE A 21 -6.61 -0.72 9.82
CA ILE A 21 -5.14 -0.78 9.66
C ILE A 21 -4.49 0.33 10.50
N LEU A 22 -5.00 1.56 10.40
CA LEU A 22 -4.48 2.71 11.16
C LEU A 22 -4.63 2.52 12.68
N ALA A 23 -5.79 2.06 13.14
CA ALA A 23 -6.03 1.77 14.55
C ALA A 23 -5.06 0.71 15.07
N ALA A 24 -4.83 -0.35 14.29
CA ALA A 24 -3.90 -1.40 14.68
C ALA A 24 -2.44 -0.91 14.74
N ILE A 25 -2.02 -0.04 13.82
CA ILE A 25 -0.71 0.64 13.90
C ILE A 25 -0.60 1.43 15.20
N GLY A 26 -1.60 2.26 15.52
CA GLY A 26 -1.60 3.08 16.74
C GLY A 26 -1.53 2.22 18.02
N VAL A 27 -2.28 1.12 18.06
CA VAL A 27 -2.27 0.15 19.16
C VAL A 27 -0.89 -0.52 19.29
N CYS A 28 -0.28 -0.94 18.19
CA CYS A 28 1.08 -1.52 18.20
C CYS A 28 2.15 -0.51 18.66
N GLN A 29 1.94 0.79 18.47
CA GLN A 29 2.86 1.85 18.90
C GLN A 29 2.64 2.35 20.33
N SER A 30 1.62 1.87 21.04
CA SER A 30 1.18 2.38 22.35
C SER A 30 2.17 2.19 23.51
N ARG A 31 3.40 1.70 23.27
CA ARG A 31 4.43 1.33 24.27
C ARG A 31 3.95 0.33 25.35
N GLN A 32 2.76 -0.24 25.17
CA GLN A 32 2.19 -1.24 26.07
C GLN A 32 2.24 -2.61 25.39
N SER A 33 3.00 -3.53 25.98
CA SER A 33 3.18 -4.89 25.44
C SER A 33 1.88 -5.70 25.36
N ALA A 34 0.94 -5.45 26.27
CA ALA A 34 -0.40 -6.06 26.25
C ALA A 34 -1.20 -5.64 25.02
N LEU A 35 -1.14 -4.36 24.66
CA LEU A 35 -1.84 -3.80 23.50
C LEU A 35 -1.18 -4.21 22.18
N TRP A 36 0.14 -4.40 22.18
CA TRP A 36 0.87 -4.85 21.00
C TRP A 36 0.28 -6.15 20.40
N LYS A 37 -0.08 -7.12 21.24
CA LYS A 37 -0.74 -8.37 20.80
C LYS A 37 -2.11 -8.12 20.19
N CYS A 38 -2.88 -7.18 20.75
CA CYS A 38 -4.19 -6.79 20.20
C CYS A 38 -4.04 -6.16 18.81
N GLY A 39 -3.06 -5.27 18.62
CA GLY A 39 -2.78 -4.66 17.32
C GLY A 39 -2.33 -5.70 16.28
N TYR A 40 -1.48 -6.65 16.67
CA TYR A 40 -1.07 -7.77 15.81
C TYR A 40 -2.27 -8.62 15.36
N ASN A 41 -3.16 -8.96 16.29
CA ASN A 41 -4.38 -9.72 15.97
C ASN A 41 -5.30 -8.93 15.04
N ALA A 42 -5.45 -7.62 15.27
CA ALA A 42 -6.26 -6.74 14.42
C ALA A 42 -5.73 -6.68 12.98
N LEU A 43 -4.40 -6.58 12.79
CA LEU A 43 -3.75 -6.63 11.48
C LEU A 43 -3.90 -7.99 10.80
N SER A 44 -3.79 -9.07 11.56
CA SER A 44 -3.98 -10.43 11.05
C SER A 44 -5.40 -10.62 10.50
N ILE A 45 -6.42 -10.00 11.09
CA ILE A 45 -7.78 -10.02 10.55
C ILE A 45 -7.88 -9.18 9.26
N SER A 46 -7.17 -8.06 9.17
CA SER A 46 -7.09 -7.26 7.93
C SER A 46 -6.45 -8.02 6.76
N ALA A 47 -5.69 -9.08 7.01
CA ALA A 47 -5.16 -9.95 5.95
C ALA A 47 -6.26 -10.72 5.18
N ASN A 48 -7.42 -10.99 5.80
CA ASN A 48 -8.57 -11.56 5.10
C ASN A 48 -9.22 -10.54 4.16
N VAL A 49 -9.27 -9.28 4.58
CA VAL A 49 -9.83 -8.17 3.79
C VAL A 49 -8.99 -7.88 2.56
N ARG A 50 -7.67 -8.12 2.64
CA ARG A 50 -6.76 -8.08 1.50
C ARG A 50 -7.17 -9.03 0.36
N ARG A 51 -7.78 -10.19 0.65
CA ARG A 51 -8.35 -11.06 -0.41
C ARG A 51 -9.69 -10.54 -0.92
N GLN A 52 -10.52 -9.99 -0.05
CA GLN A 52 -11.84 -9.49 -0.43
C GLN A 52 -11.77 -8.31 -1.40
N PHE A 53 -10.82 -7.42 -1.18
CA PHE A 53 -10.60 -6.23 -2.02
C PHE A 53 -9.46 -6.40 -3.01
N ASP A 54 -8.90 -7.60 -3.15
CA ASP A 54 -7.75 -7.89 -4.01
C ASP A 54 -6.67 -6.80 -3.94
N LEU A 55 -6.37 -6.31 -2.73
CA LEU A 55 -5.59 -5.07 -2.54
C LEU A 55 -4.18 -5.11 -3.12
N LEU A 56 -3.67 -6.32 -3.41
CA LEU A 56 -2.33 -6.56 -3.94
C LEU A 56 -2.35 -7.02 -5.41
N VAL A 57 -3.53 -7.09 -6.03
CA VAL A 57 -3.70 -7.53 -7.42
C VAL A 57 -3.92 -6.29 -8.29
N GLU A 58 -3.15 -6.19 -9.38
CA GLU A 58 -3.23 -5.05 -10.32
C GLU A 58 -4.14 -5.35 -11.53
N ASP A 59 -4.20 -6.63 -11.93
CA ASP A 59 -4.87 -7.10 -13.16
C ASP A 59 -6.32 -7.58 -12.92
N ASP A 60 -6.97 -7.13 -11.85
CA ASP A 60 -8.37 -7.49 -11.59
C ASP A 60 -9.35 -6.66 -12.42
N LYS A 61 -10.57 -7.20 -12.56
CA LYS A 61 -11.68 -6.52 -13.25
C LYS A 61 -12.40 -5.50 -12.37
N ILE A 62 -11.92 -5.26 -11.14
CA ILE A 62 -12.61 -4.40 -10.20
C ILE A 62 -12.32 -2.94 -10.59
N GLY A 63 -13.37 -2.23 -10.98
CA GLY A 63 -13.24 -0.91 -11.59
C GLY A 63 -12.60 -1.00 -12.98
N SER A 64 -13.11 -1.85 -13.87
CA SER A 64 -12.65 -1.85 -15.27
C SER A 64 -13.11 -0.59 -15.99
N TYR A 65 -12.26 -0.11 -16.90
CA TYR A 65 -12.60 0.98 -17.81
C TYR A 65 -13.44 0.47 -18.97
N ASP A 66 -14.74 0.73 -18.96
CA ASP A 66 -15.63 0.36 -20.06
C ASP A 66 -15.72 1.48 -21.11
N GLU A 67 -16.01 1.15 -22.37
CA GLU A 67 -16.08 2.17 -23.43
C GLU A 67 -17.29 3.10 -23.29
N ASP A 68 -18.35 2.62 -22.64
CA ASP A 68 -19.58 3.37 -22.43
C ASP A 68 -19.47 4.38 -21.25
N GLN A 69 -18.36 4.34 -20.50
CA GLN A 69 -18.16 5.21 -19.33
C GLN A 69 -17.84 6.64 -19.76
N GLY A 70 -18.56 7.61 -19.19
CA GLY A 70 -18.24 9.02 -19.32
C GLY A 70 -16.91 9.38 -18.64
N LEU A 71 -16.37 10.56 -18.96
CA LEU A 71 -15.09 11.04 -18.39
C LEU A 71 -15.04 11.00 -16.86
N GLU A 72 -16.10 11.46 -16.20
CA GLU A 72 -16.21 11.47 -14.74
C GLU A 72 -16.24 10.06 -14.17
N GLN A 73 -16.93 9.12 -14.84
CA GLN A 73 -17.01 7.72 -14.40
C GLN A 73 -15.64 7.02 -14.55
N LEU A 74 -14.95 7.24 -15.67
CA LEU A 74 -13.59 6.73 -15.86
C LEU A 74 -12.64 7.26 -14.79
N TRP A 75 -12.76 8.54 -14.44
CA TRP A 75 -11.92 9.15 -13.40
C TRP A 75 -12.25 8.63 -12.00
N VAL A 76 -13.53 8.47 -11.64
CA VAL A 76 -13.97 7.83 -10.39
C VAL A 76 -13.44 6.40 -10.30
N THR A 77 -13.50 5.66 -11.40
CA THR A 77 -12.92 4.32 -11.51
C THR A 77 -11.40 4.33 -11.27
N TRP A 78 -10.67 5.25 -11.90
CA TRP A 78 -9.23 5.42 -11.68
C TRP A 78 -8.91 5.76 -10.21
N ARG A 79 -9.65 6.70 -9.62
CA ARG A 79 -9.52 7.11 -8.20
C ARG A 79 -9.72 5.94 -7.26
N PHE A 80 -10.70 5.10 -7.53
CA PHE A 80 -10.97 3.91 -6.74
C PHE A 80 -9.84 2.88 -6.83
N ARG A 81 -9.39 2.57 -8.05
CA ARG A 81 -8.24 1.68 -8.27
C ARG A 81 -6.99 2.20 -7.55
N GLU A 82 -6.76 3.51 -7.61
CA GLU A 82 -5.64 4.15 -6.93
C GLU A 82 -5.77 4.09 -5.40
N THR A 83 -6.98 4.28 -4.87
CA THR A 83 -7.26 4.13 -3.43
C THR A 83 -7.00 2.71 -2.95
N ARG A 84 -7.41 1.70 -3.74
CA ARG A 84 -7.12 0.28 -3.46
C ARG A 84 -5.61 0.02 -3.44
N ARG A 85 -4.88 0.50 -4.46
CA ARG A 85 -3.41 0.35 -4.56
C ARG A 85 -2.68 0.99 -3.37
N ARG A 86 -3.02 2.24 -3.01
CA ARG A 86 -2.47 2.93 -1.83
C ARG A 86 -2.77 2.17 -0.54
N THR A 87 -3.97 1.62 -0.41
CA THR A 87 -4.37 0.80 0.75
C THR A 87 -3.59 -0.52 0.81
N GLY A 88 -3.40 -1.19 -0.33
CA GLY A 88 -2.60 -2.41 -0.44
C GLY A 88 -1.14 -2.19 -0.08
N LEU A 89 -0.54 -1.09 -0.56
CA LEU A 89 0.81 -0.71 -0.19
C LEU A 89 0.93 -0.43 1.31
N LEU A 90 0.00 0.32 1.90
CA LEU A 90 -0.04 0.58 3.35
C LEU A 90 -0.13 -0.73 4.14
N PHE A 91 -1.01 -1.64 3.74
CA PHE A 91 -1.14 -2.96 4.35
C PHE A 91 0.19 -3.73 4.29
N TRP A 92 0.80 -3.84 3.11
CA TRP A 92 2.06 -4.56 2.92
C TRP A 92 3.20 -3.97 3.77
N LEU A 93 3.38 -2.64 3.75
CA LEU A 93 4.38 -1.96 4.57
C LEU A 93 4.15 -2.20 6.07
N THR A 94 2.90 -2.19 6.50
CA THR A 94 2.54 -2.47 7.89
C THR A 94 2.85 -3.92 8.28
N SER A 95 2.56 -4.89 7.41
CA SER A 95 2.93 -6.30 7.62
C SER A 95 4.45 -6.47 7.74
N CYS A 96 5.22 -5.81 6.88
CA CYS A 96 6.68 -5.80 6.95
C CYS A 96 7.19 -5.19 8.26
N TRP A 97 6.63 -4.04 8.68
CA TRP A 97 6.99 -3.40 9.94
C TRP A 97 6.72 -4.29 11.15
N VAL A 98 5.54 -4.91 11.22
CA VAL A 98 5.18 -5.80 12.34
C VAL A 98 6.10 -7.02 12.39
N ALA A 99 6.45 -7.59 11.25
CA ALA A 99 7.39 -8.69 11.18
C ALA A 99 8.76 -8.31 11.75
N LEU A 100 9.30 -7.15 11.32
CA LEU A 100 10.54 -6.60 11.86
C LEU A 100 10.46 -6.36 13.37
N ALA A 101 9.38 -5.74 13.86
CA ALA A 101 9.20 -5.42 15.28
C ALA A 101 9.02 -6.66 16.16
N SER A 102 8.49 -7.75 15.60
CA SER A 102 8.20 -9.00 16.33
C SER A 102 9.31 -10.05 16.22
N GLY A 103 10.33 -9.81 15.39
CA GLY A 103 11.35 -10.81 15.06
C GLY A 103 10.82 -12.00 14.24
N HIS A 104 9.64 -11.89 13.63
CA HIS A 104 9.08 -12.90 12.74
C HIS A 104 9.33 -12.55 11.27
N TYR A 105 9.22 -13.53 10.38
CA TYR A 105 9.28 -13.28 8.95
C TYR A 105 8.03 -12.53 8.47
N PRO A 106 8.18 -11.55 7.56
CA PRO A 106 7.03 -10.91 6.95
C PRO A 106 6.23 -11.93 6.16
N SER A 107 4.91 -11.75 6.16
CA SER A 107 4.05 -12.50 5.26
C SER A 107 4.39 -12.11 3.82
N LEU A 108 5.01 -13.02 3.10
CA LEU A 108 5.31 -12.87 1.68
C LEU A 108 4.07 -13.28 0.89
N TYR A 109 3.60 -12.37 0.05
CA TYR A 109 2.44 -12.57 -0.77
C TYR A 109 2.88 -12.61 -2.23
N PRO A 110 2.60 -13.67 -3.00
CA PRO A 110 3.04 -13.76 -4.41
C PRO A 110 2.67 -12.53 -5.24
N GLU A 111 1.52 -11.95 -4.94
CA GLU A 111 0.92 -10.82 -5.64
C GLU A 111 1.68 -9.50 -5.41
N THR A 112 2.44 -9.37 -4.31
CA THR A 112 3.24 -8.15 -4.05
C THR A 112 4.36 -7.95 -5.06
N SER A 113 4.74 -8.99 -5.80
CA SER A 113 5.69 -8.85 -6.91
C SER A 113 5.14 -7.98 -8.03
N LYS A 114 3.82 -7.95 -8.23
CA LYS A 114 3.17 -7.17 -9.29
C LYS A 114 2.66 -5.82 -8.83
N LEU A 115 2.53 -5.60 -7.53
CA LEU A 115 2.02 -4.34 -6.96
C LEU A 115 2.83 -3.15 -7.50
N LYS A 116 2.12 -2.21 -8.12
CA LYS A 116 2.74 -0.99 -8.66
C LYS A 116 2.82 0.08 -7.60
N LEU A 117 3.76 1.00 -7.79
CA LEU A 117 3.77 2.20 -6.95
C LEU A 117 2.50 3.04 -7.19
N PRO A 118 2.01 3.73 -6.13
CA PRO A 118 1.02 4.79 -6.27
C PRO A 118 1.44 5.85 -7.29
N CYS A 119 0.45 6.56 -7.84
CA CYS A 119 0.71 7.73 -8.67
C CYS A 119 1.40 8.84 -7.87
N HIS A 120 1.99 9.79 -8.60
CA HIS A 120 2.50 11.03 -8.03
C HIS A 120 1.39 11.82 -7.32
N ASP A 121 1.76 12.53 -6.26
CA ASP A 121 0.79 13.27 -5.44
C ASP A 121 0.06 14.35 -6.25
N GLU A 122 0.68 14.95 -7.26
CA GLU A 122 0.02 15.91 -8.17
C GLU A 122 -1.19 15.30 -8.91
N LEU A 123 -1.12 14.00 -9.25
CA LEU A 123 -2.24 13.28 -9.88
C LEU A 123 -3.30 12.89 -8.84
N TRP A 124 -2.85 12.53 -7.64
CA TRP A 124 -3.73 12.16 -6.54
C TRP A 124 -4.52 13.37 -6.00
N ASP A 125 -3.90 14.55 -5.96
CA ASP A 125 -4.52 15.76 -5.42
C ASP A 125 -5.46 16.44 -6.42
N ALA A 126 -5.52 15.96 -7.66
CA ALA A 126 -6.48 16.45 -8.64
C ALA A 126 -7.93 16.23 -8.17
N GLU A 127 -8.72 17.32 -8.12
CA GLU A 127 -10.12 17.29 -7.68
C GLU A 127 -11.12 17.09 -8.83
N SER A 128 -10.62 16.98 -10.05
CA SER A 128 -11.44 16.73 -11.25
C SER A 128 -10.63 16.02 -12.33
N PRO A 129 -11.27 15.36 -13.30
CA PRO A 129 -10.57 14.72 -14.41
C PRO A 129 -9.74 15.73 -15.21
N ARG A 130 -10.25 16.96 -15.38
CA ARG A 130 -9.55 18.05 -16.10
C ARG A 130 -8.25 18.45 -15.41
N GLN A 131 -8.27 18.57 -14.09
CA GLN A 131 -7.05 18.85 -13.33
C GLN A 131 -6.06 17.68 -13.43
N TRP A 132 -6.58 16.45 -13.41
CA TRP A 132 -5.77 15.25 -13.59
C TRP A 132 -5.05 15.25 -14.95
N TYR A 133 -5.74 15.54 -16.07
CA TYR A 133 -5.11 15.61 -17.40
C TYR A 133 -4.02 16.67 -17.47
N LYS A 134 -4.26 17.82 -16.85
CA LYS A 134 -3.28 18.91 -16.81
C LYS A 134 -2.01 18.47 -16.07
N ALA A 135 -2.16 17.78 -14.94
CA ALA A 135 -1.03 17.26 -14.15
C ALA A 135 -0.33 16.09 -14.87
N ALA A 136 -1.08 15.23 -15.54
CA ALA A 136 -0.54 14.09 -16.27
C ALA A 136 0.14 14.48 -17.60
N GLY A 137 -0.12 15.69 -18.11
CA GLY A 137 0.49 16.19 -19.36
C GLY A 137 0.11 15.37 -20.59
N THR A 138 -1.07 14.75 -20.61
CA THR A 138 -1.50 13.84 -21.68
C THR A 138 -2.53 14.49 -22.61
N GLU A 139 -2.39 14.23 -23.91
CA GLU A 139 -3.34 14.60 -24.96
C GLU A 139 -4.23 13.43 -25.41
N TYR A 140 -4.08 12.24 -24.80
CA TYR A 140 -4.78 11.03 -25.21
C TYR A 140 -6.26 11.03 -24.80
N GLY A 141 -7.04 10.19 -25.46
CA GLY A 141 -8.41 9.88 -25.05
C GLY A 141 -8.46 9.37 -23.60
N ALA A 142 -9.57 9.66 -22.91
CA ALA A 142 -9.63 9.60 -21.46
C ALA A 142 -9.23 8.26 -20.84
N LYS A 143 -9.81 7.18 -21.37
CA LYS A 143 -9.53 5.80 -20.97
C LYS A 143 -8.06 5.42 -21.21
N THR A 144 -7.53 5.76 -22.38
CA THR A 144 -6.13 5.46 -22.75
C THR A 144 -5.16 6.15 -21.81
N ALA A 145 -5.42 7.40 -21.45
CA ALA A 145 -4.56 8.15 -20.54
C ALA A 145 -4.43 7.49 -19.16
N PHE A 146 -5.55 7.07 -18.55
CA PHE A 146 -5.54 6.37 -17.26
C PHE A 146 -4.82 5.03 -17.34
N ILE A 147 -5.09 4.23 -18.38
CA ILE A 147 -4.43 2.92 -18.58
C ILE A 147 -2.93 3.09 -18.79
N THR A 148 -2.52 4.05 -19.63
CA THR A 148 -1.10 4.31 -19.91
C THR A 148 -0.38 4.78 -18.66
N GLU A 149 -0.98 5.68 -17.88
CA GLU A 149 -0.41 6.16 -16.63
C GLU A 149 -0.23 5.01 -15.63
N GLU A 150 -1.27 4.21 -15.35
CA GLU A 150 -1.16 3.01 -14.50
C GLU A 150 -0.15 1.99 -15.02
N SER A 151 -0.08 1.82 -16.35
CA SER A 151 0.82 0.86 -16.99
C SER A 151 2.29 1.25 -16.82
N SER A 152 2.58 2.54 -16.87
CA SER A 152 3.93 3.10 -16.85
C SER A 152 4.64 3.01 -15.49
N ARG A 153 3.90 2.77 -14.41
CA ARG A 153 4.46 2.81 -13.05
C ARG A 153 5.34 1.59 -12.79
N PRO A 154 6.49 1.77 -12.11
CA PRO A 154 7.36 0.66 -11.74
C PRO A 154 6.71 -0.20 -10.66
N ALA A 155 7.10 -1.48 -10.62
CA ALA A 155 6.66 -2.35 -9.53
C ALA A 155 7.38 -1.99 -8.23
N ALA A 156 6.68 -2.09 -7.09
CA ALA A 156 7.22 -1.72 -5.79
C ALA A 156 8.49 -2.52 -5.44
N HIS A 157 8.55 -3.79 -5.85
CA HIS A 157 9.71 -4.65 -5.62
C HIS A 157 10.94 -4.21 -6.42
N GLU A 158 10.76 -3.72 -7.66
CA GLU A 158 11.86 -3.24 -8.52
C GLU A 158 12.52 -2.02 -7.91
N VAL A 159 11.70 -1.05 -7.46
CA VAL A 159 12.20 0.16 -6.80
C VAL A 159 12.88 -0.17 -5.48
N THR A 160 12.31 -1.10 -4.71
CA THR A 160 12.91 -1.58 -3.45
C THR A 160 14.28 -2.22 -3.70
N LEU A 161 14.40 -3.06 -4.73
CA LEU A 161 15.65 -3.70 -5.12
C LEU A 161 16.70 -2.66 -5.54
N GLN A 162 16.33 -1.71 -6.40
CA GLN A 162 17.22 -0.64 -6.84
C GLN A 162 17.70 0.22 -5.66
N PHE A 163 16.80 0.55 -4.73
CA PHE A 163 17.14 1.28 -3.52
C PHE A 163 18.12 0.48 -2.65
N TRP A 164 17.86 -0.81 -2.45
CA TRP A 164 18.73 -1.68 -1.67
C TRP A 164 20.11 -1.84 -2.31
N GLN A 165 20.19 -1.99 -3.63
CA GLN A 165 21.45 -2.00 -4.38
C GLN A 165 22.22 -0.69 -4.19
N LYS A 166 21.55 0.46 -4.29
CA LYS A 166 22.16 1.78 -4.04
C LYS A 166 22.64 1.93 -2.60
N LEU A 167 21.93 1.38 -1.62
CA LEU A 167 22.33 1.36 -0.21
C LEU A 167 23.50 0.39 0.08
N ALA A 168 23.59 -0.71 -0.66
CA ALA A 168 24.67 -1.68 -0.51
C ALA A 168 26.01 -1.14 -1.08
N LEU A 169 25.97 -0.11 -1.92
CA LEU A 169 27.13 0.44 -2.63
C LEU A 169 28.04 1.39 -1.82
N PRO A 170 27.69 1.93 -0.62
CA PRO A 170 28.66 2.63 0.24
C PRO A 170 29.04 1.90 1.55
N TYR A 171 28.26 0.90 2.00
CA TYR A 171 28.52 0.18 3.25
C TYR A 171 28.41 -1.33 3.05
N SER A 172 29.29 -1.89 2.23
CA SER A 172 29.41 -3.34 2.17
C SER A 172 29.85 -3.87 3.54
N SER A 173 29.11 -4.87 4.03
CA SER A 173 29.47 -5.75 5.16
C SER A 173 29.19 -5.28 6.61
N VAL A 174 29.04 -3.99 6.92
CA VAL A 174 28.99 -3.55 8.35
C VAL A 174 27.58 -3.28 8.89
N SER A 175 26.61 -2.92 8.04
CA SER A 175 25.34 -2.34 8.52
C SER A 175 24.33 -3.32 9.13
N PHE A 176 24.28 -4.58 8.69
CA PHE A 176 23.32 -5.54 9.26
C PHE A 176 23.69 -5.94 10.70
N THR A 177 25.00 -6.02 10.99
CA THR A 177 25.50 -6.30 12.34
C THR A 177 25.21 -5.16 13.32
N ILE A 178 25.16 -3.90 12.86
CA ILE A 178 24.83 -2.75 13.71
C ILE A 178 23.35 -2.77 14.09
N VAL A 179 22.44 -3.01 13.15
CA VAL A 179 21.00 -3.12 13.45
C VAL A 179 20.73 -4.28 14.41
N GLN A 180 21.39 -5.42 14.21
CA GLN A 180 21.24 -6.58 15.08
C GLN A 180 21.82 -6.33 16.50
N LYS A 181 22.92 -5.56 16.62
CA LYS A 181 23.50 -5.14 17.90
C LYS A 181 22.66 -4.12 18.66
N LEU A 182 22.02 -3.18 17.96
CA LEU A 182 21.12 -2.20 18.58
C LEU A 182 19.87 -2.88 19.14
N VAL A 183 19.30 -3.84 18.42
CA VAL A 183 18.15 -4.63 18.89
C VAL A 183 18.50 -5.54 20.06
N THR A 184 19.73 -6.06 20.15
CA THR A 184 20.17 -6.90 21.27
C THR A 184 20.62 -6.11 22.50
N GLN A 185 21.10 -4.88 22.36
CA GLN A 185 21.47 -4.03 23.51
C GLN A 185 20.26 -3.54 24.30
N ASP A 186 19.14 -3.23 23.65
CA ASP A 186 17.90 -2.82 24.35
C ASP A 186 17.23 -3.97 25.11
N GLY A 187 17.52 -5.22 24.77
CA GLY A 187 17.04 -6.41 25.50
C GLY A 187 17.80 -6.70 26.79
N ALA A 188 19.04 -6.22 26.93
CA ALA A 188 19.90 -6.51 28.08
C ALA A 188 19.76 -5.51 29.25
N LEU A 189 19.18 -4.33 29.01
CA LEU A 189 18.99 -3.30 30.03
C LEU A 189 17.70 -3.46 30.86
N ASN A 190 16.85 -4.45 30.54
CA ASN A 190 15.60 -4.74 31.26
C ASN A 190 15.64 -6.04 32.08
N SER A 191 16.84 -6.59 32.34
CA SER A 191 17.03 -7.80 33.14
C SER A 191 18.15 -7.65 34.19
N THR A 192 17.97 -6.71 35.11
CA THR A 192 18.62 -6.64 36.43
C THR A 192 17.74 -5.80 37.34
#